data_AF-A0A815VVZ9-F1
#
_entry.id   AF-A0A815VVZ9-F1
#
_cell.length_a   1.000
_cell.length_b   1.000
_cell.length_c   1.000
_cell.angle_alpha   90.00
_cell.angle_beta   90.00
_cell.angle_gamma   90.00
#
_symmetry.space_group_name_H-M   'P 1'
#
loop_
_entity.id
_entity.type
_entity.pdbx_description
1 polymer ?
#
loop_
_entity_poly.entity_id
_entity_poly.type
_entity_poly.pdbx_seq_one_letter_code
_entity_poly.pdbx_strand_id
1 'polypeptide(L)'
;MTSSKCSIDGCKRNFDTVCDHCQGQVCTKHYIEHIKLSNAELTSLSDELNLIINTIQQRDLTHHVFEQIEQWREESHQCIDELCEEKKRQLKFEISQKIDNQIKKLRELGQEVNELIDEGDASFKQIENIKKNIEACRKQCKQIETDDYFRLDVKAIKLEATLVPHELFTGDDTLLSIEHQVKLNEFYGKEGQTWMLIYKAMRDGFSSADFHRCCDNQGPTITVIQSTEGGYLFGGYTSVSWNSRQSYVHDNNGPFLFTITNPYGIPPTKYSVTIPEYSIYDHPNCGPTFGGGYDLYITSHSQTNVNTCNFPHSYNDTTKQGAITFTGNKNFQINDIEVYRLMQT
;
A
#
# COMPACT_ATOMS: atom_id res chain seq x y z
N MET A 1 -5.49 -32.82 68.70
CA MET A 1 -5.05 -31.71 67.84
C MET A 1 -4.12 -32.30 66.79
N THR A 2 -4.61 -32.48 65.57
CA THR A 2 -3.83 -33.00 64.45
C THR A 2 -2.74 -32.00 64.12
N SER A 3 -1.48 -32.39 64.35
CA SER A 3 -0.30 -31.60 63.99
C SER A 3 -0.24 -31.50 62.46
N SER A 4 -0.72 -30.40 61.89
CA SER A 4 -0.63 -30.12 60.46
C SER A 4 0.84 -30.03 60.08
N LYS A 5 1.33 -30.98 59.28
CA LYS A 5 2.72 -31.01 58.81
C LYS A 5 2.86 -30.21 57.53
N CYS A 6 4.06 -29.69 57.29
CA CYS A 6 4.41 -29.07 56.02
C CYS A 6 4.15 -30.05 54.85
N SER A 7 3.51 -29.56 53.78
CA SER A 7 3.14 -30.34 52.60
C SER A 7 4.32 -30.71 51.67
N ILE A 8 5.53 -30.24 51.95
CA ILE A 8 6.73 -30.57 51.17
C ILE A 8 7.24 -31.94 51.60
N ASP A 9 7.42 -32.83 50.63
CA ASP A 9 7.82 -34.21 50.89
C ASP A 9 9.17 -34.29 51.64
N GLY A 10 9.27 -35.20 52.60
CA GLY A 10 10.43 -35.32 53.50
C GLY A 10 10.54 -34.25 54.60
N CYS A 11 9.66 -33.25 54.67
CA CYS A 11 9.68 -32.25 55.74
C CYS A 11 9.04 -32.77 57.03
N LYS A 12 9.77 -32.69 58.15
CA LYS A 12 9.25 -33.07 59.49
C LYS A 12 8.68 -31.89 60.30
N ARG A 13 8.70 -30.67 59.75
CA ARG A 13 8.26 -29.45 60.45
C ARG A 13 6.74 -29.31 60.41
N ASN A 14 6.20 -28.61 61.40
CA ASN A 14 4.81 -28.20 61.38
C ASN A 14 4.60 -27.12 60.31
N PHE A 15 3.39 -27.07 59.81
CA PHE A 15 2.91 -26.01 58.93
C PHE A 15 2.87 -24.68 59.71
N ASP A 16 3.35 -23.60 59.07
CA ASP A 16 3.37 -22.26 59.66
C ASP A 16 2.54 -21.25 58.83
N THR A 17 2.45 -21.41 57.50
CA THR A 17 1.75 -20.46 56.62
C THR A 17 1.29 -21.10 55.31
N VAL A 18 0.12 -20.68 54.80
CA VAL A 18 -0.34 -21.05 53.46
C VAL A 18 0.35 -20.15 52.45
N CYS A 19 0.85 -20.72 51.35
CA CYS A 19 1.37 -19.95 50.24
C CYS A 19 0.22 -19.56 49.31
N ASP A 20 -0.05 -18.27 49.14
CA ASP A 20 -1.15 -17.79 48.28
C ASP A 20 -0.94 -18.14 46.79
N HIS A 21 0.30 -18.35 46.34
CA HIS A 21 0.62 -18.70 44.95
C HIS A 21 0.25 -20.15 44.59
N CYS A 22 0.58 -21.12 45.46
CA CYS A 22 0.35 -22.56 45.18
C CYS A 22 -0.69 -23.20 46.11
N GLN A 23 -1.29 -22.41 47.00
CA GLN A 23 -2.24 -22.82 48.04
C GLN A 23 -1.70 -23.91 48.99
N GLY A 24 -0.39 -24.13 48.99
CA GLY A 24 0.28 -25.18 49.74
C GLY A 24 0.49 -24.80 51.21
N GLN A 25 0.28 -25.77 52.11
CA GLN A 25 0.54 -25.61 53.53
C GLN A 25 2.03 -25.83 53.84
N VAL A 26 2.82 -24.76 53.94
CA VAL A 26 4.29 -24.85 54.09
C VAL A 26 4.79 -24.34 55.45
N CYS A 27 5.95 -24.84 55.89
CA CYS A 27 6.67 -24.27 57.03
C CYS A 27 7.45 -23.02 56.59
N THR A 28 7.81 -22.17 57.54
CA THR A 28 8.48 -20.89 57.31
C THR A 28 9.76 -21.03 56.46
N LYS A 29 10.54 -22.11 56.64
CA LYS A 29 11.76 -22.34 55.86
C LYS A 29 11.45 -22.60 54.38
N HIS A 30 10.49 -23.48 54.08
CA HIS A 30 10.13 -23.79 52.70
C HIS A 30 9.37 -22.65 52.04
N TYR A 31 8.61 -21.86 52.81
CA TYR A 31 8.00 -20.62 52.31
C TYR A 31 9.08 -19.62 51.86
N ILE A 32 10.14 -19.43 52.64
CA ILE A 32 11.29 -18.58 52.27
C ILE A 32 12.02 -19.12 51.05
N GLU A 33 12.25 -20.44 50.96
CA GLU A 33 12.88 -21.05 49.77
C GLU A 33 12.01 -20.91 48.51
N HIS A 34 10.69 -21.03 48.65
CA HIS A 34 9.75 -20.83 47.56
C HIS A 34 9.70 -19.37 47.07
N ILE A 35 9.68 -18.41 48.00
CA ILE A 35 9.81 -16.98 47.67
C ILE A 35 11.15 -16.68 46.99
N LYS A 36 12.24 -17.32 47.43
CA LYS A 36 13.56 -17.17 46.78
C LYS A 36 13.54 -17.65 45.33
N LEU A 37 12.85 -18.76 45.03
CA LEU A 37 12.70 -19.25 43.66
C LEU A 37 11.89 -18.27 42.80
N SER A 38 10.76 -17.77 43.32
CA SER A 38 9.95 -16.76 42.61
C SER A 38 10.69 -15.43 42.41
N ASN A 39 11.48 -14.98 43.40
CA ASN A 39 12.33 -13.80 43.25
C ASN A 39 13.51 -14.02 42.28
N ALA A 40 13.97 -15.27 42.11
CA ALA A 40 14.95 -15.59 41.09
C ALA A 40 14.36 -15.45 39.67
N GLU A 41 13.08 -15.79 39.48
CA GLU A 41 12.36 -15.55 38.22
C GLU A 41 12.26 -14.05 37.91
N LEU A 42 12.00 -13.19 38.92
CA LEU A 42 12.03 -11.74 38.74
C LEU A 42 13.39 -11.21 38.28
N THR A 43 14.48 -11.84 38.74
CA THR A 43 15.84 -11.49 38.32
C THR A 43 16.05 -11.86 36.86
N SER A 44 15.62 -13.06 36.43
CA SER A 44 15.66 -13.50 35.03
C SER A 44 14.83 -12.58 34.12
N LEU A 45 13.63 -12.18 34.54
CA LEU A 45 12.78 -11.24 33.81
C LEU A 45 13.43 -9.85 33.70
N SER A 46 14.11 -9.39 34.75
CA SER A 46 14.87 -8.14 34.71
C SER A 46 16.02 -8.21 33.71
N ASP A 47 16.71 -9.35 33.63
CA ASP A 47 17.80 -9.56 32.67
C ASP A 47 17.27 -9.62 31.23
N GLU A 48 16.13 -10.28 31.00
CA GLU A 48 15.43 -10.27 29.71
C GLU A 48 14.98 -8.86 29.30
N LEU A 49 14.38 -8.09 30.23
CA LEU A 49 13.99 -6.70 29.99
C LEU A 49 15.21 -5.84 29.64
N ASN A 50 16.32 -6.00 30.36
CA ASN A 50 17.56 -5.28 30.08
C ASN A 50 18.16 -5.67 28.72
N LEU A 51 18.06 -6.95 28.33
CA LEU A 51 18.47 -7.40 27.00
C LEU A 51 17.61 -6.77 25.91
N ILE A 52 16.29 -6.69 26.10
CA ILE A 52 15.36 -6.03 25.17
C ILE A 52 15.67 -4.52 25.09
N ILE A 53 15.86 -3.84 26.22
CA ILE A 53 16.22 -2.42 26.28
C ILE A 53 17.52 -2.17 25.53
N ASN A 54 18.56 -2.95 25.78
CA ASN A 54 19.84 -2.81 25.08
C ASN A 54 19.69 -3.07 23.57
N THR A 55 18.89 -4.06 23.19
CA THR A 55 18.61 -4.37 21.77
C THR A 55 17.89 -3.20 21.09
N ILE A 56 16.94 -2.56 21.76
CA ILE A 56 16.22 -1.38 21.25
C ILE A 56 17.14 -0.16 21.18
N GLN A 57 17.95 0.08 22.22
CA GLN A 57 18.90 1.21 22.27
C GLN A 57 20.03 1.11 21.26
N GLN A 58 20.44 -0.10 20.88
CA GLN A 58 21.47 -0.35 19.87
C GLN A 58 20.94 -0.43 18.44
N ARG A 59 19.62 -0.54 18.25
CA ARG A 59 19.02 -0.48 16.92
C ARG A 59 19.01 0.98 16.46
N ASP A 60 19.80 1.26 15.43
CA ASP A 60 19.57 2.44 14.61
C ASP A 60 18.26 2.23 13.83
N LEU A 61 17.16 2.67 14.43
CA LEU A 61 15.81 2.61 13.85
C LEU A 61 15.67 3.51 12.62
N THR A 62 16.64 4.40 12.37
CA THR A 62 16.65 5.30 11.22
C THR A 62 17.32 4.69 10.00
N HIS A 63 18.10 3.62 10.16
CA HIS A 63 18.86 2.98 9.08
C HIS A 63 17.97 2.64 7.88
N HIS A 64 16.80 2.03 8.12
CA HIS A 64 15.91 1.64 7.02
C HIS A 64 15.31 2.85 6.28
N VAL A 65 14.93 3.89 7.01
CA VAL A 65 14.39 5.12 6.42
C VAL A 65 15.48 5.85 5.62
N PHE A 66 16.72 5.88 6.12
CA PHE A 66 17.85 6.44 5.38
C PHE A 66 18.22 5.62 4.15
N GLU A 67 18.15 4.29 4.23
CA GLU A 67 18.34 3.41 3.09
C GLU A 67 17.29 3.64 2.00
N GLN A 68 16.01 3.82 2.37
CA GLN A 68 14.96 4.20 1.42
C GLN A 68 15.20 5.58 0.81
N ILE A 69 15.67 6.56 1.58
CA ILE A 69 16.00 7.90 1.06
C ILE A 69 17.16 7.84 0.07
N GLU A 70 18.23 7.10 0.39
CA GLU A 70 19.36 6.93 -0.52
C GLU A 70 18.97 6.15 -1.77
N GLN A 71 18.15 5.10 -1.64
CA GLN A 71 17.61 4.38 -2.80
C GLN A 71 16.80 5.32 -3.71
N TRP A 72 15.87 6.09 -3.14
CA TRP A 72 15.08 7.05 -3.92
C TRP A 72 15.94 8.12 -4.60
N ARG A 73 17.01 8.57 -3.91
CA ARG A 73 18.00 9.50 -4.46
C ARG A 73 18.74 8.89 -5.64
N GLU A 74 19.18 7.64 -5.53
CA GLU A 74 19.85 6.91 -6.62
C GLU A 74 18.92 6.71 -7.83
N GLU A 75 17.70 6.24 -7.60
CA GLU A 75 16.69 6.06 -8.65
C GLU A 75 16.36 7.37 -9.38
N SER A 76 16.28 8.48 -8.63
CA SER A 76 16.06 9.81 -9.20
C SER A 76 17.21 10.26 -10.09
N HIS A 77 18.46 10.06 -9.65
CA HIS A 77 19.63 10.37 -10.47
C HIS A 77 19.66 9.50 -11.74
N GLN A 78 19.37 8.21 -11.61
CA GLN A 78 19.32 7.31 -12.74
C GLN A 78 18.27 7.75 -13.77
N CYS A 79 17.07 8.15 -13.32
CA CYS A 79 16.03 8.66 -14.22
C CYS A 79 16.49 9.92 -14.98
N ILE A 80 17.19 10.83 -14.30
CA ILE A 80 17.76 12.04 -14.93
C ILE A 80 18.82 11.65 -15.98
N ASP A 81 19.70 10.72 -15.65
CA ASP A 81 20.75 10.24 -16.57
C ASP A 81 20.15 9.56 -17.80
N GLU A 82 19.14 8.71 -17.61
CA GLU A 82 18.41 8.05 -18.69
C GLU A 82 17.75 9.06 -19.63
N LEU A 83 17.06 10.06 -19.07
CA LEU A 83 16.45 11.14 -19.84
C LEU A 83 17.50 11.94 -20.62
N CYS A 84 18.64 12.25 -19.99
CA CYS A 84 19.74 12.96 -20.61
C CYS A 84 20.30 12.17 -21.81
N GLU A 85 20.54 10.87 -21.64
CA GLU A 85 21.04 9.99 -22.70
C GLU A 85 20.02 9.77 -23.82
N GLU A 86 18.73 9.68 -23.49
CA GLU A 86 17.65 9.62 -24.49
C GLU A 86 17.64 10.88 -25.36
N LYS A 87 17.71 12.07 -24.74
CA LYS A 87 17.70 13.35 -25.48
C LYS A 87 18.96 13.54 -26.32
N LYS A 88 20.13 13.13 -25.82
CA LYS A 88 21.37 13.09 -26.62
C LYS A 88 21.22 12.19 -27.86
N ARG A 89 20.63 11.00 -27.70
CA ARG A 89 20.39 10.06 -28.81
C ARG A 89 19.43 10.65 -29.84
N GLN A 90 18.31 11.23 -29.41
CA GLN A 90 17.35 11.91 -30.29
C GLN A 90 18.02 13.04 -31.07
N LEU A 91 18.76 13.91 -30.37
CA LEU A 91 19.47 15.03 -31.01
C LEU A 91 20.48 14.55 -32.05
N LYS A 92 21.29 13.53 -31.71
CA LYS A 92 22.27 12.95 -32.62
C LYS A 92 21.60 12.38 -33.87
N PHE A 93 20.48 11.69 -33.72
CA PHE A 93 19.72 11.11 -34.82
C PHE A 93 19.19 12.18 -35.78
N GLU A 94 18.55 13.24 -35.25
CA GLU A 94 18.01 14.35 -36.04
C GLU A 94 19.10 15.09 -36.82
N ILE A 95 20.24 15.40 -36.17
CA ILE A 95 21.38 16.06 -36.82
C ILE A 95 21.97 15.16 -37.91
N SER A 96 22.18 13.87 -37.61
CA SER A 96 22.69 12.91 -38.60
C SER A 96 21.78 12.81 -39.82
N GLN A 97 20.46 12.73 -39.65
CA GLN A 97 19.54 12.72 -40.80
C GLN A 97 19.66 13.99 -41.66
N LYS A 98 19.77 15.16 -41.03
CA LYS A 98 19.96 16.41 -41.78
C LYS A 98 21.27 16.41 -42.55
N ILE A 99 22.36 15.96 -41.94
CA ILE A 99 23.68 15.83 -42.60
C ILE A 99 23.59 14.85 -43.78
N ASP A 100 23.02 13.66 -43.58
CA ASP A 100 22.89 12.63 -44.61
C ASP A 100 22.07 13.13 -45.81
N ASN A 101 20.98 13.85 -45.54
CA ASN A 101 20.17 14.49 -46.58
C ASN A 101 20.96 15.55 -47.37
N GLN A 102 21.82 16.33 -46.71
CA GLN A 102 22.68 17.30 -47.41
C GLN A 102 23.75 16.59 -48.24
N ILE A 103 24.38 15.54 -47.71
CA ILE A 103 25.36 14.72 -48.45
C ILE A 103 24.70 14.12 -49.68
N LYS A 104 23.48 13.60 -49.57
CA LYS A 104 22.74 13.02 -50.69
C LYS A 104 22.50 14.04 -51.80
N LYS A 105 21.99 15.24 -51.46
CA LYS A 105 21.78 16.33 -52.44
C LYS A 105 23.08 16.76 -53.12
N LEU A 106 24.18 16.86 -52.36
CA LEU A 106 25.48 17.20 -52.92
C LEU A 106 26.01 16.12 -53.88
N ARG A 107 25.74 14.83 -53.59
CA ARG A 107 26.09 13.73 -54.51
C ARG A 107 25.26 13.77 -55.79
N GLU A 108 23.96 14.02 -55.70
CA GLU A 108 23.07 14.16 -56.86
C GLU A 108 23.52 15.33 -57.76
N LEU A 109 23.82 16.50 -57.17
CA LEU A 109 24.40 17.62 -57.91
C LEU A 109 25.76 17.28 -58.53
N GLY A 110 26.59 16.51 -57.84
CA GLY A 110 27.87 16.04 -58.38
C GLY A 110 27.71 15.12 -59.58
N GLN A 111 26.69 14.25 -59.57
CA GLN A 111 26.35 13.39 -60.71
C GLN A 111 25.87 14.23 -61.90
N GLU A 112 24.95 15.17 -61.68
CA GLU A 112 24.46 16.08 -62.73
C GLU A 112 25.62 16.87 -63.38
N VAL A 113 26.57 17.35 -62.58
CA VAL A 113 27.77 18.03 -63.09
C VAL A 113 28.63 17.10 -63.95
N ASN A 114 28.85 15.86 -63.52
CA ASN A 114 29.67 14.90 -64.27
C ASN A 114 29.01 14.52 -65.60
N GLU A 115 27.70 14.30 -65.61
CA GLU A 115 26.94 14.00 -66.84
C GLU A 115 27.07 15.13 -67.86
N LEU A 116 26.91 16.39 -67.42
CA LEU A 116 27.08 17.55 -68.30
C LEU A 116 28.52 17.73 -68.82
N ILE A 117 29.52 17.29 -68.05
CA ILE A 117 30.93 17.28 -68.49
C ILE A 117 31.13 16.22 -69.57
N ASP A 118 30.55 15.02 -69.38
CA ASP A 118 30.67 13.90 -70.31
C ASP A 118 29.94 14.17 -71.64
N GLU A 119 28.78 14.84 -71.61
CA GLU A 119 28.00 15.24 -72.79
C GLU A 119 28.69 16.37 -73.58
N GLY A 120 29.41 17.27 -72.90
CA GLY A 120 30.23 18.31 -73.52
C GLY A 120 29.47 19.51 -74.12
N ASP A 121 28.16 19.63 -73.92
CA ASP A 121 27.31 20.69 -74.50
C ASP A 121 26.44 21.47 -73.49
N ALA A 122 26.88 21.56 -72.23
CA ALA A 122 26.15 22.23 -71.16
C ALA A 122 25.74 23.68 -71.47
N SER A 123 24.46 24.01 -71.27
CA SER A 123 23.97 25.38 -71.44
C SER A 123 24.34 26.29 -70.26
N PHE A 124 24.52 27.59 -70.52
CA PHE A 124 24.74 28.60 -69.48
C PHE A 124 23.68 28.57 -68.38
N LYS A 125 22.43 28.28 -68.73
CA LYS A 125 21.30 28.21 -67.80
C LYS A 125 21.40 27.01 -66.86
N GLN A 126 21.87 25.85 -67.33
CA GLN A 126 22.13 24.68 -66.49
C GLN A 126 23.26 24.96 -65.49
N ILE A 127 24.37 25.55 -65.95
CA ILE A 127 25.51 25.91 -65.10
C ILE A 127 25.08 26.90 -64.00
N GLU A 128 24.29 27.91 -64.35
CA GLU A 128 23.78 28.90 -63.40
C GLU A 128 22.87 28.26 -62.34
N ASN A 129 22.01 27.32 -62.75
CA ASN A 129 21.11 26.60 -61.84
C ASN A 129 21.88 25.73 -60.85
N ILE A 130 22.91 25.00 -61.31
CA ILE A 130 23.78 24.17 -60.46
C ILE A 130 24.52 25.05 -59.44
N LYS A 131 25.09 26.18 -59.87
CA LYS A 131 25.76 27.13 -58.96
C LYS A 131 24.83 27.61 -57.85
N LYS A 132 23.60 27.98 -58.20
CA LYS A 132 22.57 28.40 -57.25
C LYS A 132 22.22 27.29 -56.25
N ASN A 133 22.11 26.05 -56.72
CA ASN A 133 21.81 24.90 -55.86
C ASN A 133 22.96 24.57 -54.90
N ILE A 134 24.22 24.71 -55.34
CA ILE A 134 25.41 24.56 -54.48
C ILE A 134 25.44 25.63 -53.39
N GLU A 135 25.16 26.89 -53.73
CA GLU A 135 25.06 27.97 -52.74
C GLU A 135 23.94 27.74 -51.73
N ALA A 136 22.78 27.25 -52.18
CA ALA A 136 21.67 26.90 -51.29
C ALA A 136 22.06 25.79 -50.31
N CYS A 137 22.72 24.72 -50.78
CA CYS A 137 23.21 23.64 -49.92
C CYS A 137 24.26 24.16 -48.91
N ARG A 138 25.20 25.00 -49.34
CA ARG A 138 26.18 25.64 -48.44
C ARG A 138 25.51 26.43 -47.32
N LYS A 139 24.47 27.20 -47.65
CA LYS A 139 23.73 27.98 -46.65
C LYS A 139 23.03 27.08 -45.64
N GLN A 140 22.42 25.99 -46.10
CA GLN A 140 21.77 25.00 -45.24
C GLN A 140 22.78 24.28 -44.33
N CYS A 141 23.97 23.92 -44.81
CA CYS A 141 25.00 23.32 -43.97
C CYS A 141 25.46 24.26 -42.85
N LYS A 142 25.71 25.55 -43.16
CA LYS A 142 26.06 26.55 -42.15
C LYS A 142 24.96 26.76 -41.12
N GLN A 143 23.71 26.68 -41.55
CA GLN A 143 22.56 26.76 -40.66
C GLN A 143 22.52 25.55 -39.71
N ILE A 144 22.84 24.36 -40.22
CA ILE A 144 22.91 23.16 -39.37
C ILE A 144 23.95 23.31 -38.25
N GLU A 145 25.07 23.98 -38.52
CA GLU A 145 26.14 24.23 -37.53
C GLU A 145 25.79 25.31 -36.49
N THR A 146 24.84 26.19 -36.78
CA THR A 146 24.58 27.41 -35.99
C THR A 146 23.22 27.44 -35.30
N ASP A 147 22.32 26.49 -35.62
CA ASP A 147 21.02 26.37 -34.98
C ASP A 147 21.12 25.89 -33.52
N ASP A 148 20.38 26.53 -32.61
CA ASP A 148 20.18 26.06 -31.22
C ASP A 148 19.15 24.94 -31.19
N TYR A 149 19.60 23.70 -31.17
CA TYR A 149 18.73 22.52 -31.24
C TYR A 149 18.10 22.09 -29.92
N PHE A 150 18.57 22.64 -28.80
CA PHE A 150 18.19 22.16 -27.48
C PHE A 150 17.99 23.32 -26.52
N ARG A 151 16.79 23.40 -25.97
CA ARG A 151 16.43 24.33 -24.91
C ARG A 151 15.93 23.53 -23.72
N LEU A 152 16.63 23.63 -22.59
CA LEU A 152 16.26 22.97 -21.36
C LEU A 152 15.68 23.99 -20.39
N ASP A 153 14.38 23.91 -20.14
CA ASP A 153 13.71 24.68 -19.09
C ASP A 153 13.54 23.77 -17.86
N VAL A 154 14.47 23.88 -16.91
CA VAL A 154 14.39 23.17 -15.63
C VAL A 154 13.47 23.95 -14.70
N LYS A 155 12.28 23.39 -14.44
CA LYS A 155 11.41 23.90 -13.36
C LYS A 155 11.93 23.37 -12.03
N ALA A 156 11.93 24.21 -10.99
CA ALA A 156 12.33 23.78 -9.65
C ALA A 156 11.52 22.56 -9.22
N ILE A 157 12.20 21.46 -8.92
CA ILE A 157 11.58 20.27 -8.34
C ILE A 157 11.26 20.63 -6.88
N LYS A 158 9.98 20.86 -6.59
CA LYS A 158 9.51 21.05 -5.22
C LYS A 158 9.28 19.67 -4.62
N LEU A 159 10.26 19.18 -3.86
CA LEU A 159 10.14 17.95 -3.09
C LEU A 159 9.44 18.26 -1.78
N GLU A 160 8.16 17.94 -1.71
CA GLU A 160 7.38 17.95 -0.47
C GLU A 160 7.48 16.55 0.16
N ALA A 161 8.56 16.33 0.91
CA ALA A 161 8.67 15.15 1.77
C ALA A 161 7.94 15.44 3.08
N THR A 162 6.73 14.90 3.21
CA THR A 162 5.99 14.95 4.47
C THR A 162 6.39 13.73 5.28
N LEU A 163 6.92 13.93 6.48
CA LEU A 163 7.02 12.86 7.47
C LEU A 163 5.60 12.38 7.74
N VAL A 164 5.21 11.26 7.14
CA VAL A 164 3.92 10.64 7.40
C VAL A 164 3.89 10.34 8.91
N PRO A 165 2.90 10.84 9.67
CA PRO A 165 2.76 10.47 11.06
C PRO A 165 2.80 8.94 11.17
N HIS A 166 3.63 8.44 12.08
CA HIS A 166 4.03 7.02 12.18
C HIS A 166 2.84 6.03 12.37
N GLU A 167 1.62 6.53 12.51
CA GLU A 167 0.41 5.72 12.68
C GLU A 167 -0.77 6.34 11.92
N LEU A 168 -0.83 6.14 10.59
CA LEU A 168 -2.04 6.45 9.81
C LEU A 168 -3.19 5.56 10.24
N PHE A 169 -2.91 4.30 10.56
CA PHE A 169 -3.85 3.36 11.14
C PHE A 169 -3.27 2.86 12.47
N THR A 170 -3.81 3.35 13.59
CA THR A 170 -3.35 3.03 14.94
C THR A 170 -3.99 1.73 15.44
N GLY A 171 -3.20 0.83 16.02
CA GLY A 171 -3.66 -0.42 16.62
C GLY A 171 -2.58 -1.49 16.59
N ASP A 172 -2.55 -2.37 17.58
CA ASP A 172 -1.54 -3.42 17.66
C ASP A 172 -1.74 -4.46 16.54
N ASP A 173 -0.63 -4.86 15.90
CA ASP A 173 -0.56 -6.00 14.97
C ASP A 173 -1.52 -5.91 13.76
N THR A 174 -1.65 -4.74 13.13
CA THR A 174 -2.54 -4.50 11.98
C THR A 174 -2.27 -5.42 10.77
N LEU A 175 -3.32 -5.76 10.01
CA LEU A 175 -3.22 -6.41 8.68
C LEU A 175 -2.55 -5.49 7.62
N LEU A 176 -2.42 -4.19 7.91
CA LEU A 176 -2.05 -3.17 6.93
C LEU A 176 -0.56 -2.78 7.05
N SER A 177 0.21 -3.06 5.99
CA SER A 177 1.51 -2.40 5.80
C SER A 177 1.33 -0.89 5.59
N ILE A 178 2.41 -0.12 5.74
CA ILE A 178 2.40 1.34 5.50
C ILE A 178 1.89 1.66 4.09
N GLU A 179 2.28 0.87 3.08
CA GLU A 179 1.82 1.04 1.70
C GLU A 179 0.30 0.87 1.57
N HIS A 180 -0.26 -0.13 2.26
CA HIS A 180 -1.72 -0.33 2.29
C HIS A 180 -2.43 0.86 2.95
N GLN A 181 -1.88 1.39 4.04
CA GLN A 181 -2.44 2.54 4.77
C GLN A 181 -2.45 3.80 3.91
N VAL A 182 -1.34 4.09 3.23
CA VAL A 182 -1.24 5.20 2.26
C VAL A 182 -2.28 5.05 1.16
N LYS A 183 -2.43 3.83 0.60
CA LYS A 183 -3.40 3.59 -0.48
C LYS A 183 -4.86 3.74 -0.02
N LEU A 184 -5.19 3.32 1.18
CA LEU A 184 -6.52 3.54 1.77
C LEU A 184 -6.83 5.03 1.97
N ASN A 185 -5.84 5.81 2.41
CA ASN A 185 -5.98 7.27 2.52
C ASN A 185 -6.11 7.97 1.17
N GLU A 186 -5.42 7.47 0.13
CA GLU A 186 -5.61 7.92 -1.25
C GLU A 186 -7.06 7.65 -1.72
N PHE A 187 -7.60 6.46 -1.45
CA PHE A 187 -9.00 6.12 -1.78
C PHE A 187 -10.02 6.97 -1.04
N TYR A 188 -9.76 7.26 0.23
CA TYR A 188 -10.56 8.17 1.05
C TYR A 188 -10.48 9.62 0.54
N GLY A 189 -9.35 10.02 -0.03
CA GLY A 189 -9.11 11.36 -0.58
C GLY A 189 -8.42 12.33 0.38
N LYS A 190 -7.77 11.83 1.45
CA LYS A 190 -6.99 12.63 2.39
C LYS A 190 -5.78 11.84 2.89
N GLU A 191 -4.61 12.13 2.32
CA GLU A 191 -3.35 11.38 2.51
C GLU A 191 -2.90 11.26 3.97
N GLY A 192 -3.07 12.32 4.77
CA GLY A 192 -2.68 12.34 6.18
C GLY A 192 -3.80 11.97 7.16
N GLN A 193 -4.86 11.31 6.71
CA GLN A 193 -5.95 10.94 7.59
C GLN A 193 -5.53 9.81 8.54
N THR A 194 -5.84 9.97 9.83
CA THR A 194 -5.60 8.94 10.84
C THR A 194 -6.87 8.15 11.15
N TRP A 195 -6.68 6.87 11.43
CA TRP A 195 -7.73 5.90 11.69
C TRP A 195 -7.37 5.07 12.91
N MET A 196 -8.36 4.72 13.71
CA MET A 196 -8.17 3.96 14.94
C MET A 196 -8.85 2.61 14.86
N LEU A 197 -8.11 1.53 15.10
CA LEU A 197 -8.63 0.17 15.17
C LEU A 197 -9.63 0.06 16.31
N ILE A 198 -10.89 -0.19 15.97
CA ILE A 198 -11.98 -0.37 16.95
C ILE A 198 -12.41 -1.83 17.08
N TYR A 199 -12.19 -2.63 16.05
CA TYR A 199 -12.57 -4.04 16.02
C TYR A 199 -11.53 -4.85 15.26
N LYS A 200 -11.11 -5.97 15.85
CA LYS A 200 -10.27 -6.98 15.22
C LYS A 200 -10.86 -8.35 15.55
N ALA A 201 -11.33 -9.09 14.55
CA ALA A 201 -12.08 -10.33 14.80
C ALA A 201 -11.26 -11.38 15.58
N MET A 202 -9.95 -11.49 15.31
CA MET A 202 -9.06 -12.35 16.10
C MET A 202 -8.94 -11.95 17.58
N ARG A 203 -9.13 -10.67 17.91
CA ARG A 203 -9.07 -10.15 19.28
C ARG A 203 -10.43 -10.18 19.97
N ASP A 204 -11.47 -9.74 19.25
CA ASP A 204 -12.78 -9.41 19.81
C ASP A 204 -13.84 -10.49 19.58
N GLY A 205 -13.55 -11.47 18.72
CA GLY A 205 -14.47 -12.54 18.31
C GLY A 205 -15.03 -12.31 16.90
N PHE A 206 -15.49 -13.40 16.27
CA PHE A 206 -16.00 -13.41 14.89
C PHE A 206 -17.53 -13.35 14.78
N SER A 207 -18.26 -13.14 15.89
CA SER A 207 -19.72 -13.07 15.84
C SER A 207 -20.19 -11.68 15.38
N SER A 208 -21.40 -11.60 14.80
CA SER A 208 -22.04 -10.31 14.50
C SER A 208 -22.22 -9.44 15.76
N ALA A 209 -22.45 -10.07 16.92
CA ALA A 209 -22.57 -9.37 18.20
C ALA A 209 -21.24 -8.72 18.62
N ASP A 210 -20.10 -9.36 18.36
CA ASP A 210 -18.77 -8.80 18.64
C ASP A 210 -18.49 -7.60 17.73
N PHE A 211 -18.80 -7.73 16.43
CA PHE A 211 -18.71 -6.63 15.48
C PHE A 211 -19.55 -5.43 15.91
N HIS A 212 -20.84 -5.62 16.19
CA HIS A 212 -21.73 -4.52 16.58
C HIS A 212 -21.37 -3.92 17.95
N ARG A 213 -20.90 -4.73 18.91
CA ARG A 213 -20.39 -4.24 20.20
C ARG A 213 -19.25 -3.23 20.00
N CYS A 214 -18.38 -3.46 19.02
CA CYS A 214 -17.21 -2.62 18.77
C CYS A 214 -17.48 -1.48 17.78
N CYS A 215 -18.34 -1.69 16.77
CA CYS A 215 -18.47 -0.80 15.62
C CYS A 215 -19.73 0.10 15.64
N ASP A 216 -20.75 -0.24 16.44
CA ASP A 216 -21.94 0.59 16.51
C ASP A 216 -21.63 1.97 17.11
N ASN A 217 -22.25 3.01 16.52
CA ASN A 217 -22.03 4.42 16.85
C ASN A 217 -20.59 4.95 16.63
N GLN A 218 -19.73 4.22 15.89
CA GLN A 218 -18.33 4.61 15.67
C GLN A 218 -18.05 5.23 14.29
N GLY A 219 -19.02 5.29 13.38
CA GLY A 219 -18.79 5.75 12.00
C GLY A 219 -18.35 7.22 11.88
N PRO A 220 -17.64 7.60 10.80
CA PRO A 220 -17.25 6.82 9.61
C PRO A 220 -16.26 5.67 9.87
N THR A 221 -16.34 4.59 9.08
CA THR A 221 -15.43 3.43 9.23
C THR A 221 -14.87 2.89 7.91
N ILE A 222 -13.63 2.40 7.96
CA ILE A 222 -13.04 1.49 6.95
C ILE A 222 -13.02 0.08 7.52
N THR A 223 -13.58 -0.88 6.77
CA THR A 223 -13.49 -2.32 7.05
C THR A 223 -12.47 -2.95 6.11
N VAL A 224 -11.52 -3.71 6.67
CA VAL A 224 -10.52 -4.50 5.95
C VAL A 224 -10.72 -5.96 6.31
N ILE A 225 -10.71 -6.83 5.32
CA ILE A 225 -10.90 -8.27 5.44
C ILE A 225 -9.72 -8.96 4.77
N GLN A 226 -9.17 -9.98 5.42
CA GLN A 226 -8.18 -10.87 4.83
C GLN A 226 -8.80 -12.22 4.49
N SER A 227 -8.78 -12.64 3.23
CA SER A 227 -9.21 -13.99 2.85
C SER A 227 -8.23 -15.06 3.34
N THR A 228 -8.76 -16.24 3.71
CA THR A 228 -7.91 -17.39 4.03
C THR A 228 -7.15 -17.88 2.80
N GLU A 229 -7.85 -17.99 1.66
CA GLU A 229 -7.24 -18.36 0.39
C GLU A 229 -6.53 -17.14 -0.20
N GLY A 230 -5.22 -17.24 -0.41
CA GLY A 230 -4.38 -16.20 -1.03
C GLY A 230 -4.04 -15.00 -0.16
N GLY A 231 -4.61 -14.86 1.05
CA GLY A 231 -4.30 -13.74 1.94
C GLY A 231 -4.71 -12.38 1.38
N TYR A 232 -5.73 -12.34 0.50
CA TYR A 232 -6.12 -11.13 -0.21
C TYR A 232 -6.78 -10.12 0.74
N LEU A 233 -6.43 -8.85 0.58
CA LEU A 233 -6.92 -7.73 1.37
C LEU A 233 -7.93 -6.91 0.59
N PHE A 234 -9.14 -6.80 1.12
CA PHE A 234 -10.25 -6.08 0.50
C PHE A 234 -11.22 -5.59 1.56
N GLY A 235 -12.24 -4.82 1.16
CA GLY A 235 -13.27 -4.40 2.09
C GLY A 235 -14.05 -3.20 1.60
N GLY A 236 -14.49 -2.35 2.53
CA GLY A 236 -15.35 -1.22 2.24
C GLY A 236 -15.24 -0.07 3.22
N TYR A 237 -15.51 1.13 2.72
CA TYR A 237 -15.67 2.35 3.49
C TYR A 237 -17.14 2.77 3.49
N THR A 238 -17.59 3.25 4.65
CA THR A 238 -18.87 3.96 4.78
C THR A 238 -18.71 5.19 5.67
N SER A 239 -19.38 6.28 5.27
CA SER A 239 -19.44 7.53 6.02
C SER A 239 -20.46 7.48 7.16
N VAL A 240 -21.44 6.58 7.09
CA VAL A 240 -22.48 6.44 8.11
C VAL A 240 -22.06 5.42 9.16
N SER A 241 -22.60 5.57 10.37
CA SER A 241 -22.33 4.64 11.45
C SER A 241 -23.21 3.38 11.37
N TRP A 242 -22.64 2.23 11.69
CA TRP A 242 -23.38 1.01 12.09
C TRP A 242 -24.19 1.30 13.36
N ASN A 243 -25.43 0.79 13.43
CA ASN A 243 -26.35 0.97 14.56
C ASN A 243 -27.37 -0.18 14.69
N SER A 244 -27.12 -1.36 14.11
CA SER A 244 -28.00 -2.53 14.25
C SER A 244 -29.46 -2.28 13.79
N ARG A 245 -29.67 -1.50 12.73
CA ARG A 245 -30.99 -0.98 12.30
C ARG A 245 -31.97 -2.00 11.71
N GLN A 246 -31.50 -3.19 11.33
CA GLN A 246 -32.25 -4.17 10.54
C GLN A 246 -32.73 -3.64 9.18
N SER A 247 -31.98 -2.73 8.56
CA SER A 247 -32.35 -2.12 7.29
C SER A 247 -31.13 -1.81 6.42
N TYR A 248 -31.39 -1.55 5.13
CA TYR A 248 -30.44 -0.83 4.31
C TYR A 248 -30.28 0.61 4.80
N VAL A 249 -29.09 1.17 4.65
CA VAL A 249 -28.77 2.53 5.06
C VAL A 249 -28.24 3.31 3.87
N HIS A 250 -28.83 4.49 3.66
CA HIS A 250 -28.41 5.43 2.65
C HIS A 250 -27.12 6.14 3.08
N ASP A 251 -26.09 6.09 2.23
CA ASP A 251 -24.87 6.87 2.38
C ASP A 251 -24.50 7.56 1.06
N ASN A 252 -24.59 8.90 1.04
CA ASN A 252 -24.30 9.71 -0.14
C ASN A 252 -22.95 10.45 -0.05
N ASN A 253 -22.12 10.14 0.95
CA ASN A 253 -20.81 10.79 1.11
C ASN A 253 -19.68 9.88 0.60
N GLY A 254 -19.92 9.28 -0.57
CA GLY A 254 -18.96 8.47 -1.30
C GLY A 254 -18.53 7.18 -0.58
N PRO A 255 -19.44 6.30 -0.12
CA PRO A 255 -19.06 4.96 0.28
C PRO A 255 -18.47 4.21 -0.91
N PHE A 256 -17.52 3.32 -0.64
CA PHE A 256 -16.85 2.54 -1.68
C PHE A 256 -16.45 1.17 -1.17
N LEU A 257 -16.41 0.19 -2.08
CA LEU A 257 -15.68 -1.05 -1.88
C LEU A 257 -14.27 -0.90 -2.43
N PHE A 258 -13.35 -1.75 -1.99
CA PHE A 258 -11.99 -1.76 -2.52
C PHE A 258 -11.35 -3.14 -2.50
N THR A 259 -10.35 -3.33 -3.36
CA THR A 259 -9.32 -4.37 -3.25
C THR A 259 -7.96 -3.68 -3.08
N ILE A 260 -7.15 -4.19 -2.15
CA ILE A 260 -5.73 -3.86 -2.02
C ILE A 260 -4.90 -4.92 -2.73
N THR A 261 -5.19 -6.19 -2.46
CA THR A 261 -4.66 -7.35 -3.20
C THR A 261 -5.82 -8.21 -3.68
N ASN A 262 -5.63 -8.94 -4.78
CA ASN A 262 -6.67 -9.78 -5.39
C ASN A 262 -6.04 -10.91 -6.22
N PRO A 263 -6.80 -11.96 -6.56
CA PRO A 263 -6.29 -13.13 -7.27
C PRO A 263 -5.77 -12.87 -8.69
N TYR A 264 -6.10 -11.72 -9.27
CA TYR A 264 -5.80 -11.40 -10.66
C TYR A 264 -4.59 -10.48 -10.81
N GLY A 265 -3.94 -10.11 -9.69
CA GLY A 265 -2.83 -9.15 -9.70
C GLY A 265 -3.23 -7.77 -10.22
N ILE A 266 -4.53 -7.43 -10.16
CA ILE A 266 -5.00 -6.09 -10.54
C ILE A 266 -4.47 -5.10 -9.48
N PRO A 267 -3.96 -3.92 -9.87
CA PRO A 267 -3.56 -2.91 -8.91
C PRO A 267 -4.67 -2.56 -7.92
N PRO A 268 -4.35 -2.03 -6.72
CA PRO A 268 -5.37 -1.63 -5.75
C PRO A 268 -6.47 -0.79 -6.40
N THR A 269 -7.72 -1.22 -6.25
CA THR A 269 -8.86 -0.66 -6.99
C THR A 269 -9.99 -0.26 -6.04
N LYS A 270 -10.57 0.90 -6.29
CA LYS A 270 -11.74 1.45 -5.60
C LYS A 270 -12.99 1.33 -6.47
N TYR A 271 -14.09 0.88 -5.89
CA TYR A 271 -15.39 0.69 -6.53
C TYR A 271 -16.41 1.63 -5.88
N SER A 272 -16.88 2.63 -6.60
CA SER A 272 -17.79 3.64 -6.07
C SER A 272 -19.24 3.14 -6.05
N VAL A 273 -20.02 3.56 -5.05
CA VAL A 273 -21.45 3.25 -5.00
C VAL A 273 -22.19 3.88 -6.18
N THR A 274 -23.18 3.17 -6.71
CA THR A 274 -24.10 3.63 -7.76
C THR A 274 -25.54 3.73 -7.28
N ILE A 275 -25.89 3.00 -6.21
CA ILE A 275 -27.22 3.03 -5.58
C ILE A 275 -27.07 3.38 -4.10
N PRO A 276 -26.93 4.68 -3.75
CA PRO A 276 -26.64 5.13 -2.39
C PRO A 276 -27.61 4.64 -1.32
N GLU A 277 -28.89 4.43 -1.67
CA GLU A 277 -29.93 3.91 -0.76
C GLU A 277 -29.64 2.51 -0.23
N TYR A 278 -28.81 1.75 -0.95
CA TYR A 278 -28.39 0.40 -0.62
C TYR A 278 -26.87 0.33 -0.37
N SER A 279 -26.27 1.38 0.21
CA SER A 279 -24.82 1.41 0.45
C SER A 279 -24.36 0.34 1.43
N ILE A 280 -25.02 0.24 2.60
CA ILE A 280 -24.76 -0.82 3.58
C ILE A 280 -26.07 -1.47 4.02
N TYR A 281 -25.97 -2.71 4.51
CA TYR A 281 -27.06 -3.39 5.21
C TYR A 281 -26.70 -3.52 6.69
N ASP A 282 -27.32 -2.71 7.53
CA ASP A 282 -27.00 -2.58 8.95
C ASP A 282 -27.95 -3.47 9.77
N HIS A 283 -27.59 -4.75 9.93
CA HIS A 283 -28.43 -5.75 10.57
C HIS A 283 -27.68 -6.46 11.72
N PRO A 284 -28.25 -6.54 12.94
CA PRO A 284 -27.58 -7.03 14.16
C PRO A 284 -27.06 -8.48 14.07
N ASN A 285 -27.66 -9.30 13.20
CA ASN A 285 -27.24 -10.69 12.99
C ASN A 285 -26.22 -10.86 11.85
N CYS A 286 -25.75 -9.77 11.26
CA CYS A 286 -24.79 -9.75 10.18
C CYS A 286 -23.50 -9.07 10.66
N GLY A 287 -22.37 -9.47 10.10
CA GLY A 287 -21.15 -8.67 10.22
C GLY A 287 -21.21 -7.46 9.27
N PRO A 288 -20.06 -6.84 8.97
CA PRO A 288 -20.00 -5.75 8.01
C PRO A 288 -20.56 -6.20 6.65
N THR A 289 -21.59 -5.50 6.17
CA THR A 289 -22.31 -5.85 4.94
C THR A 289 -22.52 -4.62 4.07
N PHE A 290 -22.04 -4.69 2.84
CA PHE A 290 -22.08 -3.60 1.86
C PHE A 290 -22.90 -4.01 0.65
N GLY A 291 -23.66 -3.05 0.13
CA GLY A 291 -24.43 -3.18 -1.09
C GLY A 291 -25.77 -3.88 -0.90
N GLY A 292 -26.79 -3.35 -1.57
CA GLY A 292 -28.02 -4.06 -1.90
C GLY A 292 -27.70 -5.38 -2.59
N GLY A 293 -28.42 -6.43 -2.22
CA GLY A 293 -28.16 -7.77 -2.76
C GLY A 293 -26.91 -8.46 -2.20
N TYR A 294 -26.24 -7.86 -1.20
CA TYR A 294 -25.07 -8.41 -0.51
C TYR A 294 -23.82 -8.43 -1.39
N ASP A 295 -23.43 -7.27 -1.94
CA ASP A 295 -22.22 -7.14 -2.76
C ASP A 295 -20.98 -7.64 -2.01
N LEU A 296 -20.88 -7.33 -0.72
CA LEU A 296 -19.95 -7.96 0.20
C LEU A 296 -20.67 -8.28 1.50
N TYR A 297 -20.76 -9.55 1.87
CA TYR A 297 -21.46 -10.01 3.06
C TYR A 297 -20.58 -10.90 3.93
N ILE A 298 -20.40 -10.44 5.16
CA ILE A 298 -19.73 -11.18 6.23
C ILE A 298 -20.80 -11.72 7.19
N THR A 299 -20.82 -13.04 7.33
CA THR A 299 -21.80 -13.72 8.17
C THR A 299 -21.39 -13.71 9.65
N SER A 300 -22.31 -14.00 10.56
CA SER A 300 -21.96 -14.21 11.96
C SER A 300 -21.15 -15.50 12.12
N HIS A 301 -20.14 -15.49 12.99
CA HIS A 301 -19.14 -16.57 13.13
C HIS A 301 -18.37 -16.80 11.83
N SER A 302 -17.91 -15.70 11.22
CA SER A 302 -17.34 -15.64 9.87
C SER A 302 -16.04 -16.43 9.67
N GLN A 303 -15.38 -16.87 10.74
CA GLN A 303 -14.21 -17.76 10.66
C GLN A 303 -14.57 -19.19 10.25
N THR A 304 -15.75 -19.68 10.65
CA THR A 304 -16.19 -21.05 10.38
C THR A 304 -17.31 -21.10 9.35
N ASN A 305 -18.13 -20.06 9.31
CA ASN A 305 -19.25 -19.96 8.38
C ASN A 305 -18.81 -19.34 7.05
N VAL A 306 -19.47 -19.75 5.97
CA VAL A 306 -19.18 -19.25 4.63
C VAL A 306 -19.65 -17.81 4.47
N ASN A 307 -18.73 -16.93 4.08
CA ASN A 307 -19.03 -15.55 3.68
C ASN A 307 -19.34 -15.50 2.18
N THR A 308 -20.11 -14.52 1.73
CA THR A 308 -20.58 -14.47 0.33
C THR A 308 -20.42 -13.09 -0.30
N CYS A 309 -20.33 -13.09 -1.62
CA CYS A 309 -20.19 -11.92 -2.45
C CYS A 309 -21.14 -12.04 -3.65
N ASN A 310 -21.99 -11.04 -3.86
CA ASN A 310 -22.86 -10.91 -5.03
C ASN A 310 -22.53 -9.69 -5.89
N PHE A 311 -21.36 -9.07 -5.69
CA PHE A 311 -20.90 -7.92 -6.46
C PHE A 311 -20.94 -8.21 -7.98
N PRO A 312 -21.34 -7.24 -8.84
CA PRO A 312 -21.78 -5.88 -8.52
C PRO A 312 -23.31 -5.72 -8.60
N HIS A 313 -23.93 -5.17 -7.56
CA HIS A 313 -25.32 -4.70 -7.56
C HIS A 313 -25.40 -3.20 -7.28
N SER A 314 -24.86 -2.75 -6.14
CA SER A 314 -24.96 -1.36 -5.66
C SER A 314 -23.66 -0.57 -5.81
N TYR A 315 -22.56 -1.25 -6.15
CA TYR A 315 -21.26 -0.67 -6.44
C TYR A 315 -20.85 -0.95 -7.88
N ASN A 316 -20.16 0.01 -8.51
CA ASN A 316 -19.74 -0.11 -9.91
C ASN A 316 -18.49 -0.99 -10.06
N ASP A 317 -18.59 -2.05 -10.86
CA ASP A 317 -17.45 -2.88 -11.23
C ASP A 317 -16.67 -2.31 -12.41
N THR A 318 -15.50 -1.76 -12.12
CA THR A 318 -14.56 -1.25 -13.11
C THR A 318 -13.61 -2.31 -13.66
N THR A 319 -13.49 -3.47 -13.02
CA THR A 319 -12.59 -4.57 -13.42
C THR A 319 -13.29 -5.64 -14.23
N LYS A 320 -14.63 -5.66 -14.24
CA LYS A 320 -15.50 -6.63 -14.94
C LYS A 320 -15.37 -8.06 -14.42
N GLN A 321 -14.79 -8.24 -13.24
CA GLN A 321 -14.64 -9.55 -12.60
C GLN A 321 -15.88 -9.92 -11.78
N GLY A 322 -16.69 -8.95 -11.37
CA GLY A 322 -17.85 -9.16 -10.53
C GLY A 322 -17.51 -9.89 -9.23
N ALA A 323 -18.36 -10.83 -8.83
CA ALA A 323 -18.33 -11.40 -7.48
C ALA A 323 -17.04 -12.14 -7.12
N ILE A 324 -16.23 -12.52 -8.12
CA ILE A 324 -14.94 -13.17 -7.92
C ILE A 324 -13.78 -12.18 -7.80
N THR A 325 -13.99 -10.87 -7.93
CA THR A 325 -12.93 -9.85 -7.92
C THR A 325 -12.12 -9.83 -6.61
N PHE A 326 -12.76 -10.17 -5.47
CA PHE A 326 -12.15 -10.06 -4.15
C PHE A 326 -11.29 -11.28 -3.79
N THR A 327 -11.80 -12.49 -4.05
CA THR A 327 -11.20 -13.74 -3.56
C THR A 327 -11.09 -14.84 -4.62
N GLY A 328 -11.58 -14.58 -5.84
CA GLY A 328 -11.63 -15.57 -6.92
C GLY A 328 -12.88 -16.45 -6.87
N ASN A 329 -13.66 -16.37 -5.79
CA ASN A 329 -14.85 -17.16 -5.54
C ASN A 329 -15.98 -16.31 -4.97
N LYS A 330 -17.23 -16.67 -5.25
CA LYS A 330 -18.39 -16.01 -4.63
C LYS A 330 -18.50 -16.30 -3.13
N ASN A 331 -18.06 -17.48 -2.73
CA ASN A 331 -18.08 -17.97 -1.36
C ASN A 331 -16.65 -18.02 -0.87
N PHE A 332 -16.37 -17.52 0.33
CA PHE A 332 -15.00 -17.44 0.83
C PHE A 332 -14.91 -17.56 2.36
N GLN A 333 -13.73 -17.95 2.81
CA GLN A 333 -13.32 -17.97 4.21
C GLN A 333 -12.36 -16.81 4.47
N ILE A 334 -12.29 -16.37 5.73
CA ILE A 334 -11.47 -15.23 6.14
C ILE A 334 -10.58 -15.61 7.32
N ASN A 335 -9.39 -15.00 7.38
CA ASN A 335 -8.50 -15.13 8.52
C ASN A 335 -8.83 -14.11 9.60
N ASP A 336 -9.10 -12.86 9.22
CA ASP A 336 -9.37 -11.78 10.16
C ASP A 336 -10.17 -10.64 9.49
N ILE A 337 -10.76 -9.79 10.32
CA ILE A 337 -11.46 -8.56 9.94
C ILE A 337 -10.96 -7.46 10.85
N GLU A 338 -10.57 -6.33 10.29
CA GLU A 338 -10.25 -5.14 11.03
C GLU A 338 -11.18 -4.00 10.62
N VAL A 339 -11.70 -3.28 11.60
CA VAL A 339 -12.51 -2.08 11.36
C VAL A 339 -11.87 -0.92 12.06
N TYR A 340 -11.71 0.16 11.31
CA TYR A 340 -11.07 1.38 11.76
C TYR A 340 -12.05 2.53 11.70
N ARG A 341 -12.15 3.29 12.79
CA ARG A 341 -12.91 4.55 12.80
C ARG A 341 -12.05 5.72 12.38
N LEU A 342 -12.69 6.70 11.74
CA LEU A 342 -12.07 7.97 11.40
C LEU A 342 -11.71 8.75 12.68
N MET A 343 -10.47 9.21 12.81
CA MET A 343 -10.08 10.13 13.86
C MET A 343 -10.32 11.58 13.40
N GLN A 344 -11.16 12.32 14.12
CA GLN A 344 -11.29 13.75 13.88
C GLN A 344 -10.03 14.45 14.36
N THR A 345 -9.48 15.30 13.50
CA THR A 345 -8.27 16.10 13.75
C THR A 345 -8.63 17.38 14.46
#